data_AF-A0AAW1QFW5-F1
#
_entry.id   AF-A0AAW1QFW5-F1
#
_cell.length_a   1.000
_cell.length_b   1.000
_cell.length_c   1.000
_cell.angle_alpha   90.00
_cell.angle_beta   90.00
_cell.angle_gamma   90.00
#
_symmetry.space_group_name_H-M   'P 1'
#
loop_
_entity.id
_entity.type
_entity.pdbx_description
1 polymer ?
#
loop_
_entity_poly.entity_id
_entity_poly.type
_entity_poly.pdbx_seq_one_letter_code
_entity_poly.pdbx_strand_id
1 'polypeptide(L)'
;MDMHHKLRRDPNWHPSGCNICGQVGHQAANCTNGTINWKQIYGEESFVLRAPLYPSDYDRLAKAKQVDYKDLEKRAREYAKMRATAAGINYDDMTRRAQEMLTANEAAAGAKRPREGENGAAGAVEDSAAKTAPAAAKPEEPLPAGWAVAKDAQGRSYFWHTKTKKVQWERPTPETPIE
;
A
#
# COMPACT_ATOMS: atom_id res chain seq x y z
N MET A 1 9.74 23.43 -7.54
CA MET A 1 8.44 23.78 -8.16
C MET A 1 8.51 23.95 -9.69
N ASP A 2 9.70 24.08 -10.30
CA ASP A 2 9.87 24.37 -11.74
C ASP A 2 9.40 23.30 -12.74
N MET A 3 9.35 22.03 -12.35
CA MET A 3 8.93 20.94 -13.24
C MET A 3 7.41 20.89 -13.48
N HIS A 4 6.61 21.35 -12.50
CA HIS A 4 5.14 21.30 -12.63
C HIS A 4 4.61 22.34 -13.64
N HIS A 5 5.38 23.42 -13.87
CA HIS A 5 5.04 24.45 -14.84
C HIS A 5 5.34 24.06 -16.29
N LYS A 6 6.21 23.06 -16.53
CA LYS A 6 6.57 22.63 -17.89
C LYS A 6 5.61 21.58 -18.46
N LEU A 7 5.04 20.75 -17.59
CA LEU A 7 4.14 19.65 -17.99
C LEU A 7 2.69 20.09 -18.25
N ARG A 8 2.31 21.32 -17.90
CA ARG A 8 0.94 21.87 -18.08
C ARG A 8 0.85 22.98 -19.15
N ARG A 9 1.93 23.31 -19.84
CA ARG A 9 1.93 24.36 -20.86
C ARG A 9 1.79 23.73 -22.23
N ASP A 10 0.79 24.17 -23.00
CA ASP A 10 0.64 23.76 -24.39
C ASP A 10 1.89 24.13 -25.22
N PRO A 11 2.30 23.30 -26.20
CA PRO A 11 3.49 23.56 -27.03
C PRO A 11 3.42 24.87 -27.82
N ASN A 12 2.23 25.41 -28.05
CA ASN A 12 2.00 26.65 -28.79
C ASN A 12 1.96 27.91 -27.89
N TRP A 13 2.17 27.76 -26.59
CA TRP A 13 2.13 28.84 -25.60
C TRP A 13 3.53 29.42 -25.37
N HIS A 14 3.68 30.75 -25.45
CA HIS A 14 4.98 31.38 -25.26
C HIS A 14 5.52 31.11 -23.83
N PRO A 15 6.79 30.69 -23.64
CA PRO A 15 7.32 30.30 -22.33
C PRO A 15 7.27 31.41 -21.27
N SER A 16 7.29 32.68 -21.70
CA SER A 16 7.13 33.87 -20.85
C SER A 16 5.69 34.41 -20.81
N GLY A 17 4.72 33.68 -21.34
CA GLY A 17 3.31 34.03 -21.29
C GLY A 17 2.72 33.78 -19.90
N CYS A 18 1.83 34.67 -19.46
CA CYS A 18 1.01 34.49 -18.28
C CYS A 18 0.32 33.12 -18.32
N ASN A 19 0.27 32.39 -17.19
CA ASN A 19 -0.29 31.03 -17.12
C ASN A 19 -1.83 30.98 -17.15
N ILE A 20 -2.50 32.14 -17.20
CA ILE A 20 -3.97 32.24 -17.18
C ILE A 20 -4.49 32.68 -18.55
N CYS A 21 -3.92 33.74 -19.13
CA CYS A 21 -4.41 34.35 -20.37
C CYS A 21 -3.48 34.19 -21.59
N GLY A 22 -2.24 33.71 -21.39
CA GLY A 22 -1.27 33.47 -22.46
C GLY A 22 -0.55 34.69 -23.00
N GLN A 23 -0.94 35.89 -22.58
CA GLN A 23 -0.26 37.12 -22.96
C GLN A 23 1.10 37.25 -22.26
N VAL A 24 2.10 37.74 -22.99
CA VAL A 24 3.43 38.03 -22.47
C VAL A 24 3.45 39.37 -21.71
N GLY A 25 4.34 39.51 -20.73
CA GLY A 25 4.58 40.78 -20.04
C GLY A 25 4.00 40.91 -18.63
N HIS A 26 3.33 39.88 -18.09
CA HIS A 26 2.91 39.86 -16.69
C HIS A 26 2.89 38.44 -16.11
N GLN A 27 3.10 38.33 -14.80
CA GLN A 27 2.92 37.08 -14.07
C GLN A 27 1.42 36.77 -13.91
N ALA A 28 1.08 35.50 -13.73
CA ALA A 28 -0.32 35.07 -13.52
C ALA A 28 -1.03 35.82 -12.38
N ALA A 29 -0.29 36.21 -11.33
CA ALA A 29 -0.81 36.99 -10.21
C ALA A 29 -1.23 38.43 -10.59
N ASN A 30 -0.69 38.98 -11.67
CA ASN A 30 -0.92 40.36 -12.13
C ASN A 30 -1.76 40.42 -13.42
N CYS A 31 -2.42 39.31 -13.76
CA CYS A 31 -3.20 39.19 -14.99
C CYS A 31 -4.53 39.94 -14.88
N THR A 32 -4.70 41.00 -15.67
CA THR A 32 -5.91 41.84 -15.69
C THR A 32 -7.13 41.10 -16.24
N ASN A 33 -6.94 40.18 -17.19
CA ASN A 33 -7.96 39.22 -17.63
C ASN A 33 -8.08 37.97 -16.72
N GLY A 34 -7.25 37.91 -15.67
CA GLY A 34 -6.95 36.68 -14.95
C GLY A 34 -7.77 36.49 -13.68
N THR A 35 -9.01 36.95 -13.68
CA THR A 35 -9.94 36.59 -12.60
C THR A 35 -10.29 35.11 -12.77
N ILE A 36 -9.43 34.23 -12.26
CA ILE A 36 -9.74 32.80 -12.15
C ILE A 36 -10.99 32.74 -11.29
N ASN A 37 -12.12 32.38 -11.92
CA ASN A 37 -13.36 32.21 -11.21
C ASN A 37 -13.30 30.90 -10.42
N TRP A 38 -12.63 30.96 -9.27
CA TRP A 38 -12.42 29.82 -8.39
C TRP A 38 -13.76 29.21 -7.94
N LYS A 39 -14.80 30.03 -7.83
CA LYS A 39 -16.18 29.62 -7.50
C LYS A 39 -16.78 28.71 -8.58
N GLN A 40 -16.48 28.93 -9.85
CA GLN A 40 -16.93 28.07 -10.95
C GLN A 40 -16.14 26.76 -11.03
N ILE A 41 -14.85 26.77 -10.65
CA ILE A 41 -13.99 25.57 -10.72
C ILE A 41 -14.29 24.60 -9.57
N TYR A 42 -14.41 25.13 -8.35
CA TYR A 42 -14.52 24.31 -7.14
C TYR A 42 -15.93 24.27 -6.53
N GLY A 43 -16.90 24.93 -7.17
CA GLY A 43 -18.24 25.08 -6.60
C GLY A 43 -18.27 26.09 -5.45
N GLU A 44 -19.48 26.49 -5.06
CA GLU A 44 -19.71 27.46 -3.99
C GLU A 44 -19.41 26.85 -2.61
N GLU A 45 -19.61 25.54 -2.47
CA GLU A 45 -19.33 24.76 -1.27
C GLU A 45 -17.88 24.81 -0.82
N SER A 46 -16.93 24.99 -1.75
CA SER A 46 -15.51 25.08 -1.44
C SER A 46 -15.12 26.41 -0.77
N PHE A 47 -15.98 27.43 -0.90
CA PHE A 47 -15.80 28.74 -0.27
C PHE A 47 -16.68 28.92 0.96
N VAL A 48 -17.49 27.92 1.31
CA VAL A 48 -18.22 27.89 2.57
C VAL A 48 -17.23 27.54 3.67
N LEU A 49 -17.00 28.48 4.59
CA LEU A 49 -16.23 28.21 5.78
C LEU A 49 -16.87 27.05 6.53
N ARG A 50 -16.07 26.03 6.88
CA ARG A 50 -16.52 24.94 7.75
C ARG A 50 -17.08 25.56 9.02
N ALA A 51 -18.27 25.11 9.43
CA ALA A 51 -18.88 25.57 10.66
C ALA A 51 -17.89 25.43 11.83
N PRO A 52 -17.80 26.42 12.72
CA PRO A 52 -16.89 26.34 13.86
C PRO A 52 -17.26 25.13 14.72
N LEU A 53 -16.26 24.29 15.03
CA LEU A 53 -16.43 23.14 15.92
C LEU A 53 -16.28 23.61 17.37
N TYR A 54 -17.31 23.41 18.17
CA TYR A 54 -17.24 23.66 19.61
C TYR A 54 -16.80 22.39 20.37
N PRO A 55 -16.26 22.51 21.59
CA PRO A 55 -15.93 21.38 22.46
C PRO A 55 -17.04 20.31 22.55
N SER A 56 -18.29 20.73 22.68
CA SER A 56 -19.46 19.83 22.72
C SER A 56 -19.71 19.07 21.42
N ASP A 57 -19.29 19.62 20.28
CA ASP A 57 -19.37 18.94 18.99
C ASP A 57 -18.31 17.84 18.88
N TYR A 58 -17.12 18.02 19.49
CA TYR A 58 -16.12 16.95 19.54
C TYR A 58 -16.61 15.75 20.33
N ASP A 59 -17.26 15.97 21.47
CA ASP A 59 -17.85 14.87 22.27
C ASP A 59 -18.97 14.16 21.49
N ARG A 60 -19.81 14.93 20.80
CA ARG A 60 -20.87 14.39 19.94
C ARG A 60 -20.29 13.56 18.80
N LEU A 61 -19.25 14.05 18.13
CA LEU A 61 -18.55 13.34 17.06
C LEU A 61 -17.85 12.08 17.58
N ALA A 62 -17.21 12.16 18.75
CA ALA A 62 -16.57 11.01 19.39
C ALA A 62 -17.58 9.92 19.73
N LYS A 63 -18.73 10.31 20.30
CA LYS A 63 -19.83 9.39 20.60
C LYS A 63 -20.48 8.82 19.34
N ALA A 64 -20.68 9.63 18.30
CA ALA A 64 -21.20 9.16 17.02
C ALA A 64 -20.22 8.20 16.32
N LYS A 65 -18.92 8.38 16.50
CA LYS A 65 -17.87 7.48 15.99
C LYS A 65 -17.72 6.20 16.82
N GLN A 66 -18.30 6.15 18.03
CA GLN A 66 -18.24 4.96 18.87
C GLN A 66 -19.06 3.84 18.22
N VAL A 67 -18.37 2.83 17.72
CA VAL A 67 -19.00 1.64 17.15
C VAL A 67 -19.43 0.74 18.30
N ASP A 68 -20.71 0.36 18.33
CA ASP A 68 -21.18 -0.69 19.24
C ASP A 68 -20.68 -2.05 18.74
N TYR A 69 -19.66 -2.57 19.40
CA TYR A 69 -19.03 -3.84 19.05
C TYR A 69 -19.99 -5.03 19.17
N LYS A 70 -20.98 -4.98 20.08
CA LYS A 70 -21.94 -6.07 20.26
C LYS A 70 -22.93 -6.12 19.09
N ASP A 71 -23.43 -4.96 18.69
CA ASP A 71 -24.27 -4.83 17.50
C ASP A 71 -23.51 -5.21 16.23
N LEU A 72 -22.26 -4.74 16.11
CA LEU A 72 -21.40 -5.09 14.97
C LEU A 72 -21.16 -6.59 14.88
N GLU A 73 -20.87 -7.25 16.01
CA GLU A 73 -20.67 -8.69 16.06
C GLU A 73 -21.94 -9.45 15.67
N LYS A 74 -23.11 -9.00 16.16
CA LYS A 74 -24.40 -9.60 15.78
C LYS A 74 -24.63 -9.51 14.28
N ARG A 75 -24.47 -8.32 13.68
CA ARG A 75 -24.61 -8.11 12.24
C ARG A 75 -23.59 -8.92 11.44
N ALA A 76 -22.35 -9.02 11.92
CA ALA A 76 -21.32 -9.82 11.28
C ALA A 76 -21.68 -11.32 11.29
N ARG A 77 -22.19 -11.84 12.40
CA ARG A 77 -22.65 -13.24 12.53
C ARG A 77 -23.83 -13.53 11.60
N GLU A 78 -24.82 -12.64 11.56
CA GLU A 78 -25.99 -12.78 10.66
C GLU A 78 -25.57 -12.75 9.19
N TYR A 79 -24.68 -11.83 8.81
CA TYR A 79 -24.13 -11.75 7.47
C TYR A 79 -23.35 -13.01 7.09
N ALA A 80 -22.51 -13.52 7.99
CA ALA A 80 -21.75 -14.75 7.77
C ALA A 80 -22.66 -15.97 7.63
N LYS A 81 -23.74 -16.06 8.42
CA LYS A 81 -24.77 -17.10 8.26
C LYS A 81 -25.44 -17.03 6.89
N MET A 82 -25.88 -15.84 6.47
CA MET A 82 -26.50 -15.63 5.16
C MET A 82 -25.56 -16.00 4.01
N ARG A 83 -24.27 -15.65 4.12
CA ARG A 83 -23.26 -16.02 3.13
C ARG A 83 -22.99 -17.53 3.10
N ALA A 84 -22.95 -18.17 4.27
CA ALA A 84 -22.76 -19.62 4.37
C ALA A 84 -23.93 -20.39 3.76
N THR A 85 -25.17 -20.00 4.05
CA THR A 85 -26.36 -20.63 3.43
C THR A 85 -26.38 -20.42 1.92
N ALA A 86 -26.02 -19.23 1.42
CA ALA A 86 -25.89 -18.97 -0.01
C ALA A 86 -24.81 -19.83 -0.69
N ALA A 87 -23.76 -20.21 0.04
CA ALA A 87 -22.71 -21.10 -0.44
C ALA A 87 -23.02 -22.60 -0.22
N GLY A 88 -24.16 -22.95 0.39
CA GLY A 88 -24.50 -24.32 0.75
C GLY A 88 -23.65 -24.90 1.89
N ILE A 89 -23.00 -24.06 2.68
CA ILE A 89 -22.13 -24.44 3.79
C ILE A 89 -22.91 -24.32 5.10
N ASN A 90 -22.81 -25.35 5.97
CA ASN A 90 -23.35 -25.26 7.32
C ASN A 90 -22.47 -24.35 8.20
N TYR A 91 -23.02 -23.21 8.61
CA TYR A 91 -22.33 -22.20 9.40
C TYR A 91 -21.81 -22.74 10.74
N ASP A 92 -22.59 -23.58 11.43
CA ASP A 92 -22.24 -24.06 12.76
C ASP A 92 -21.08 -25.06 12.71
N ASP A 93 -21.05 -25.92 11.68
CA ASP A 93 -19.94 -26.84 11.45
C ASP A 93 -18.65 -26.12 11.07
N MET A 94 -18.75 -25.08 10.23
CA MET A 94 -17.61 -24.22 9.88
C MET A 94 -17.04 -23.53 11.11
N THR A 95 -17.91 -23.00 11.98
CA THR A 95 -17.50 -22.29 13.20
C THR A 95 -16.83 -23.23 14.19
N ARG A 96 -17.39 -24.43 14.39
CA ARG A 96 -16.80 -25.47 15.25
C ARG A 96 -15.40 -25.88 14.78
N ARG A 97 -15.25 -26.17 13.48
CA ARG A 97 -13.94 -26.52 12.89
C ARG A 97 -12.94 -25.38 13.02
N ALA A 98 -13.37 -24.13 12.86
CA ALA A 98 -12.50 -22.98 13.06
C ALA A 98 -12.03 -22.86 14.51
N GLN A 99 -12.91 -23.12 15.49
CA GLN A 99 -12.54 -23.13 16.92
C GLN A 99 -11.55 -24.25 17.24
N GLU A 100 -11.78 -25.46 16.73
CA GLU A 100 -10.84 -26.59 16.89
C GLU A 100 -9.46 -26.28 16.31
N MET A 101 -9.40 -25.60 15.16
CA MET A 101 -8.14 -25.17 14.55
C MET A 101 -7.43 -24.08 15.37
N LEU A 102 -8.18 -23.14 15.96
CA LEU A 102 -7.62 -22.12 16.85
C LEU A 102 -7.06 -22.73 18.13
N THR A 103 -7.80 -23.63 18.78
CA THR A 103 -7.34 -24.28 20.02
C THR A 103 -6.15 -25.20 19.77
N ALA A 104 -6.11 -25.90 18.64
CA ALA A 104 -4.95 -26.69 18.23
C ALA A 104 -3.70 -25.81 17.99
N ASN A 105 -3.88 -24.63 17.39
CA ASN A 105 -2.80 -23.67 17.18
C ASN A 105 -2.31 -23.04 18.50
N GLU A 106 -3.24 -22.72 19.42
CA GLU A 106 -2.91 -22.25 20.77
C GLU A 106 -2.14 -23.32 21.57
N ALA A 107 -2.54 -24.60 21.47
CA ALA A 107 -1.84 -25.71 22.09
C ALA A 107 -0.43 -25.91 21.50
N ALA A 108 -0.29 -25.76 20.18
CA ALA A 108 1.01 -25.82 19.50
C ALA A 108 1.91 -24.61 19.87
N ALA A 109 1.33 -23.43 20.09
CA ALA A 109 2.05 -22.24 20.54
C ALA A 109 2.44 -22.29 22.03
N GLY A 110 1.63 -22.96 22.87
CA GLY A 110 1.90 -23.17 24.30
C GLY A 110 3.01 -24.19 24.57
N ALA A 111 3.31 -25.07 23.61
CA ALA A 111 4.46 -25.97 23.66
C ALA A 111 5.77 -25.22 23.34
N LYS A 112 6.25 -24.38 24.26
CA LYS A 112 7.65 -23.92 24.22
C LYS A 112 8.57 -25.14 24.23
N ARG A 113 9.35 -25.33 23.15
CA ARG A 113 10.49 -26.25 23.07
C ARG A 113 11.32 -26.19 24.37
N PRO A 114 11.73 -27.33 24.96
CA PRO A 114 12.64 -27.31 26.10
C PRO A 114 13.94 -26.62 25.67
N ARG A 115 14.33 -25.57 26.41
CA ARG A 115 15.59 -24.86 26.22
C ARG A 115 16.65 -25.56 27.05
N GLU A 116 17.50 -26.36 26.40
CA GLU A 116 18.72 -26.88 27.00
C GLU A 116 19.86 -25.86 26.81
N GLY A 117 20.48 -25.46 27.93
CA GLY A 117 21.85 -24.93 28.00
C GLY A 117 22.05 -23.43 27.74
N GLU A 118 22.17 -22.65 28.82
CA GLU A 118 22.77 -21.32 28.81
C GLU A 118 24.31 -21.40 28.87
N ASN A 119 24.99 -20.62 28.02
CA ASN A 119 26.18 -19.85 28.35
C ASN A 119 26.17 -18.60 27.45
N GLY A 120 26.14 -17.42 28.07
CA GLY A 120 25.85 -16.15 27.40
C GLY A 120 27.07 -15.42 26.85
N ALA A 121 26.85 -14.59 25.83
CA ALA A 121 27.20 -13.17 25.83
C ALA A 121 26.71 -12.48 24.53
N ALA A 122 25.94 -11.41 24.74
CA ALA A 122 25.82 -10.18 23.94
C ALA A 122 25.51 -10.23 22.43
N GLY A 123 24.32 -9.74 22.08
CA GLY A 123 24.19 -8.65 21.10
C GLY A 123 23.49 -8.93 19.77
N ALA A 124 22.43 -8.15 19.54
CA ALA A 124 21.82 -7.76 18.25
C ALA A 124 20.85 -8.74 17.56
N VAL A 125 19.56 -8.45 17.81
CA VAL A 125 18.36 -8.60 16.96
C VAL A 125 18.52 -9.22 15.55
N GLU A 126 18.11 -10.47 15.43
CA GLU A 126 17.76 -11.12 14.15
C GLU A 126 16.25 -11.40 14.14
N ASP A 127 15.54 -10.71 13.25
CA ASP A 127 14.12 -10.92 12.96
C ASP A 127 13.95 -12.21 12.14
N SER A 128 13.17 -13.12 12.71
CA SER A 128 12.93 -14.47 12.21
C SER A 128 11.85 -14.48 11.14
N ALA A 129 12.23 -14.74 9.90
CA ALA A 129 11.33 -15.20 8.85
C ALA A 129 11.70 -16.65 8.45
N ALA A 130 10.89 -17.61 8.88
CA ALA A 130 10.84 -18.97 8.35
C ALA A 130 9.37 -19.44 8.46
N LYS A 131 8.72 -20.06 7.47
CA LYS A 131 9.16 -20.92 6.38
C LYS A 131 8.11 -20.91 5.28
N THR A 132 8.54 -20.97 4.01
CA THR A 132 8.09 -22.02 3.08
C THR A 132 9.21 -22.27 2.07
N ALA A 133 9.88 -23.41 2.19
CA ALA A 133 10.59 -24.07 1.08
C ALA A 133 9.60 -25.07 0.44
N PRO A 134 9.82 -25.65 -0.76
CA PRO A 134 11.11 -25.75 -1.46
C PRO A 134 11.04 -25.56 -2.99
N ALA A 135 12.14 -25.12 -3.60
CA ALA A 135 12.48 -25.55 -4.96
C ALA A 135 13.98 -25.34 -5.21
N ALA A 136 14.67 -26.47 -5.33
CA ALA A 136 15.93 -26.64 -6.04
C ALA A 136 17.07 -25.64 -5.73
N ALA A 137 17.89 -26.01 -4.74
CA ALA A 137 19.31 -25.72 -4.84
C ALA A 137 19.86 -26.38 -6.12
N LYS A 138 20.19 -25.56 -7.12
CA LYS A 138 21.20 -25.90 -8.11
C LYS A 138 22.37 -24.94 -7.96
N PRO A 139 23.61 -25.45 -8.09
CA PRO A 139 24.83 -24.69 -7.80
C PRO A 139 24.96 -23.47 -8.70
N GLU A 140 25.67 -22.47 -8.17
CA GLU A 140 25.96 -21.17 -8.75
C GLU A 140 26.55 -21.28 -10.18
N GLU A 141 25.71 -21.19 -11.20
CA GLU A 141 26.15 -20.72 -12.51
C GLU A 141 26.29 -19.19 -12.47
N PRO A 142 27.45 -18.62 -12.84
CA PRO A 142 27.65 -17.18 -12.84
C PRO A 142 26.63 -16.52 -13.78
N LEU A 143 25.95 -15.48 -13.29
CA LEU A 143 25.04 -14.70 -14.12
C LEU A 143 25.78 -14.13 -15.34
N PRO A 144 25.10 -13.99 -16.50
CA PRO A 144 25.71 -13.37 -17.67
C PRO A 144 26.19 -11.94 -17.34
N ALA A 145 27.30 -11.53 -17.96
CA ALA A 145 27.93 -10.25 -17.69
C ALA A 145 26.95 -9.07 -17.90
N GLY A 146 26.69 -8.32 -16.83
CA GLY A 146 25.81 -7.15 -16.85
C GLY A 146 24.49 -7.32 -16.09
N TRP A 147 24.16 -8.53 -15.64
CA TRP A 147 23.00 -8.80 -14.79
C TRP A 147 23.35 -8.81 -13.31
N ALA A 148 22.48 -8.20 -12.51
CA ALA A 148 22.57 -8.22 -11.06
C ALA A 148 21.26 -8.73 -10.45
N VAL A 149 21.36 -9.47 -9.36
CA VAL A 149 20.22 -9.92 -8.55
C VAL A 149 19.95 -8.89 -7.47
N ALA A 150 18.69 -8.51 -7.35
CA ALA A 150 18.20 -7.75 -6.21
C ALA A 150 16.92 -8.40 -5.67
N LYS A 151 16.63 -8.18 -4.39
CA LYS A 151 15.42 -8.68 -3.73
C LYS A 151 14.46 -7.52 -3.49
N ASP A 152 13.18 -7.73 -3.77
CA ASP A 152 12.14 -6.76 -3.41
C ASP A 152 11.80 -6.84 -1.91
N ALA A 153 10.97 -5.91 -1.43
CA ALA A 153 10.52 -5.90 -0.03
C ALA A 153 9.69 -7.14 0.35
N GLN A 154 9.21 -7.88 -0.65
CA GLN A 154 8.44 -9.12 -0.54
C GLN A 154 9.34 -10.37 -0.61
N GLY A 155 10.67 -10.20 -0.68
CA GLY A 155 11.64 -11.29 -0.71
C GLY A 155 11.76 -12.01 -2.06
N ARG A 156 11.09 -11.52 -3.12
CA ARG A 156 11.20 -12.06 -4.47
C ARG A 156 12.47 -11.54 -5.12
N SER A 157 13.22 -12.46 -5.73
CA SER A 157 14.43 -12.09 -6.48
C SER A 157 14.03 -11.57 -7.86
N TYR A 158 14.50 -10.39 -8.22
CA TYR A 158 14.39 -9.84 -9.56
C TYR A 158 15.78 -9.60 -10.15
N PHE A 159 15.90 -9.78 -11.46
CA PHE A 159 17.13 -9.60 -12.19
C PHE A 159 17.08 -8.25 -12.90
N TRP A 160 18.06 -7.40 -12.64
CA TRP A 160 18.16 -6.10 -13.28
C TRP A 160 19.43 -6.02 -14.11
N HIS A 161 19.29 -5.50 -15.33
CA HIS A 161 20.41 -5.30 -16.23
C HIS A 161 21.05 -3.94 -15.99
N THR A 162 22.33 -3.94 -15.62
CA THR A 162 23.06 -2.74 -15.19
C THR A 162 23.20 -1.68 -16.28
N LYS A 163 23.32 -2.11 -17.55
CA LYS A 163 23.50 -1.22 -18.72
C LYS A 163 22.20 -0.67 -19.30
N THR A 164 21.15 -1.49 -19.39
CA THR A 164 19.86 -1.10 -20.01
C THR A 164 18.78 -0.72 -19.01
N LYS A 165 19.05 -0.89 -17.71
CA LYS A 165 18.09 -0.64 -16.60
C LYS A 165 16.78 -1.44 -16.75
N LYS A 166 16.78 -2.51 -17.55
CA LYS A 166 15.65 -3.44 -17.68
C LYS A 166 15.58 -4.35 -16.44
N VAL A 167 14.36 -4.67 -16.02
CA VAL A 167 14.07 -5.58 -14.90
C VAL A 167 13.25 -6.76 -15.40
N GLN A 168 13.57 -7.97 -14.96
CA GLN A 168 12.83 -9.18 -15.29
C GLN A 168 12.75 -10.13 -14.08
N TRP A 169 11.68 -10.94 -14.07
CA TRP A 169 11.42 -11.90 -13.01
C TRP A 169 12.06 -13.28 -13.28
N GLU A 170 12.30 -13.60 -14.56
CA GLU A 170 12.97 -14.83 -14.99
C GLU A 170 14.49 -14.68 -15.01
N ARG A 171 15.23 -15.76 -14.72
CA ARG A 171 16.69 -15.72 -14.74
C ARG A 171 17.18 -15.53 -16.19
N PRO A 172 17.96 -14.48 -16.47
CA PRO A 172 18.48 -14.23 -17.82
C PRO A 172 19.45 -15.35 -18.23
N THR A 173 19.21 -15.97 -19.38
CA THR A 173 20.16 -16.87 -20.05
C THR A 173 21.08 -16.07 -20.98
N PRO A 174 22.27 -16.58 -21.34
CA PRO A 174 23.19 -15.89 -22.26
C PRO A 174 22.60 -15.58 -23.64
N GLU A 175 21.46 -16.17 -23.99
CA GLU A 175 20.75 -15.97 -25.25
C GLU A 175 19.62 -14.94 -25.18
N THR A 176 19.35 -14.29 -24.03
CA THR A 176 18.27 -13.28 -23.97
C THR A 176 18.65 -12.07 -24.83
N PRO A 177 17.93 -11.77 -25.93
CA PRO A 177 18.22 -10.59 -26.74
C PRO A 177 17.87 -9.35 -25.92
N ILE A 178 18.89 -8.61 -25.53
CA ILE A 178 18.73 -7.31 -24.87
C ILE A 178 18.78 -6.25 -25.97
N GLU A 179 17.65 -6.02 -26.66
CA GLU A 179 17.46 -4.79 -27.45
C GLU A 179 17.43 -3.56 -26.55
#